data_AF-A0A8B8BWH5-F1
#
_entry.id   AF-A0A8B8BWH5-F1
#
_cell.length_a   1.000
_cell.length_b   1.000
_cell.length_c   1.000
_cell.angle_alpha   90.00
_cell.angle_beta   90.00
_cell.angle_gamma   90.00
#
_symmetry.space_group_name_H-M   'P 1'
#
loop_
_entity.id
_entity.type
_entity.pdbx_description
1 polymer ?
#
loop_
_entity_poly.entity_id
_entity_poly.type
_entity_poly.pdbx_seq_one_letter_code
_entity_poly.pdbx_strand_id
1 'polypeptide(L)'
;MEAYNLAFQKPTWQSETLLTYSSDKAVDGHFMNRSITGNECAISGGNVTEVTWYVDLESIQSINSISIMYRTDGEHWQTSQFPSTFLGFSLYVSNTTRIKDRVLYYHDDQYTTLSIPPELTFTKPVQARYVTYYNSRKGGLSTKPGYSATASLGLCEVQVFENLAKFQHTFSSPAYNGIMNSGRAVDGRKTDLSAYGDYYPSRFKGFSLIISNTTNHRDGVTCYKDVSDAKTSIPPVMDIMCSVVGRYVIYYNERIPEYGSRPGYSPEAFAELCEVEVYGKHKSLN
;
A
#
# COMPACT_ATOMS: atom_id res chain seq x y z
N MET A 1 -0.95 -9.74 -11.11
CA MET A 1 -2.23 -9.27 -10.55
C MET A 1 -1.89 -8.27 -9.46
N GLU A 2 -2.15 -7.00 -9.71
CA GLU A 2 -1.86 -5.91 -8.77
C GLU A 2 -2.73 -6.04 -7.51
N ALA A 3 -2.28 -5.48 -6.39
CA ALA A 3 -3.04 -5.45 -5.15
C ALA A 3 -4.45 -4.88 -5.38
N TYR A 4 -5.46 -5.36 -4.64
CA TYR A 4 -6.82 -4.88 -4.82
C TYR A 4 -6.97 -3.45 -4.30
N ASN A 5 -7.31 -2.50 -5.18
CA ASN A 5 -7.61 -1.12 -4.81
C ASN A 5 -8.96 -1.07 -4.06
N LEU A 6 -8.94 -0.80 -2.76
CA LEU A 6 -10.12 -0.64 -1.91
C LEU A 6 -10.99 0.56 -2.31
N ALA A 7 -10.38 1.59 -2.91
CA ALA A 7 -11.07 2.81 -3.32
C ALA A 7 -11.84 2.64 -4.63
N PHE A 8 -11.54 1.59 -5.42
CA PHE A 8 -12.15 1.37 -6.74
C PHE A 8 -13.68 1.39 -6.69
N GLN A 9 -14.27 2.31 -7.46
CA GLN A 9 -15.71 2.57 -7.57
C GLN A 9 -16.41 2.86 -6.24
N LYS A 10 -15.67 3.34 -5.23
CA LYS A 10 -16.24 3.75 -3.95
C LYS A 10 -16.88 5.13 -4.02
N PRO A 11 -17.85 5.43 -3.12
CA PRO A 11 -18.43 6.76 -3.04
C PRO A 11 -17.36 7.82 -2.75
N THR A 12 -17.42 8.91 -3.50
CA THR A 12 -16.48 10.03 -3.37
C THR A 12 -17.20 11.36 -3.25
N TRP A 13 -16.45 12.38 -2.88
CA TRP A 13 -16.90 13.77 -2.93
C TRP A 13 -15.70 14.69 -3.13
N GLN A 14 -15.90 15.81 -3.81
CA GLN A 14 -14.94 16.91 -3.88
C GLN A 14 -15.61 18.26 -3.64
N SER A 15 -14.84 19.20 -3.07
CA SER A 15 -15.35 20.52 -2.70
C SER A 15 -15.83 21.35 -3.87
N GLU A 16 -15.20 21.18 -5.04
CA GLU A 16 -15.48 21.92 -6.26
C GLU A 16 -15.29 21.00 -7.45
N THR A 17 -16.22 21.01 -8.41
CA THR A 17 -16.16 20.17 -9.62
C THR A 17 -16.08 21.06 -10.85
N LEU A 18 -15.01 20.89 -11.65
CA LEU A 18 -14.95 21.51 -12.95
C LEU A 18 -15.78 20.68 -13.94
N LEU A 19 -16.84 21.25 -14.50
CA LEU A 19 -17.64 20.61 -15.56
C LEU A 19 -18.02 19.15 -15.23
N THR A 20 -17.49 18.18 -15.99
CA THR A 20 -17.73 16.74 -15.85
C THR A 20 -16.60 15.99 -15.15
N TYR A 21 -15.60 16.69 -14.62
CA TYR A 21 -14.43 16.11 -13.94
C TYR A 21 -14.73 15.78 -12.48
N SER A 22 -15.75 14.96 -12.27
CA SER A 22 -16.31 14.58 -10.96
C SER A 22 -15.37 13.71 -10.13
N SER A 23 -15.68 13.60 -8.83
CA SER A 23 -14.79 12.99 -7.84
C SER A 23 -14.58 11.50 -7.99
N ASP A 24 -15.52 10.80 -8.63
CA ASP A 24 -15.47 9.37 -8.90
C ASP A 24 -14.38 9.00 -9.91
N LYS A 25 -13.95 9.94 -10.76
CA LYS A 25 -12.86 9.72 -11.70
C LYS A 25 -11.53 9.39 -11.04
N ALA A 26 -11.31 9.87 -9.82
CA ALA A 26 -10.10 9.52 -9.09
C ALA A 26 -10.11 8.08 -8.55
N VAL A 27 -11.18 7.30 -8.75
CA VAL A 27 -11.28 5.92 -8.27
C VAL A 27 -11.98 5.00 -9.27
N ASP A 28 -12.04 5.39 -10.54
CA ASP A 28 -12.72 4.61 -11.59
C ASP A 28 -11.80 3.60 -12.26
N GLY A 29 -10.50 3.60 -11.92
CA GLY A 29 -9.48 2.72 -12.48
C GLY A 29 -9.00 3.12 -13.88
N HIS A 30 -9.38 4.30 -14.37
CA HIS A 30 -8.94 4.87 -15.63
C HIS A 30 -8.00 6.05 -15.39
N PHE A 31 -6.70 5.82 -15.56
CA PHE A 31 -5.67 6.85 -15.30
C PHE A 31 -4.50 6.79 -16.29
N MET A 32 -4.72 6.18 -17.46
CA MET A 32 -3.69 6.05 -18.48
C MET A 32 -3.54 7.36 -19.27
N ASN A 33 -4.64 8.02 -19.58
CA ASN A 33 -4.67 9.32 -20.22
C ASN A 33 -4.85 10.43 -19.18
N ARG A 34 -3.75 10.78 -18.50
CA ARG A 34 -3.69 11.82 -17.44
C ARG A 34 -3.78 13.25 -17.97
N SER A 35 -4.46 13.45 -19.09
CA SER A 35 -4.76 14.75 -19.67
C SER A 35 -6.21 15.16 -19.46
N ILE A 36 -6.48 16.46 -19.52
CA ILE A 36 -7.85 16.98 -19.47
C ILE A 36 -8.75 16.38 -20.55
N THR A 37 -8.24 16.19 -21.77
CA THR A 37 -9.01 15.58 -22.87
C THR A 37 -9.23 14.09 -22.68
N GLY A 38 -8.41 13.43 -21.85
CA GLY A 38 -8.61 12.05 -21.43
C GLY A 38 -9.87 11.86 -20.58
N ASN A 39 -10.31 12.89 -19.86
CA ASN A 39 -11.48 12.82 -18.98
C ASN A 39 -11.39 11.69 -17.95
N GLU A 40 -10.17 11.44 -17.45
CA GLU A 40 -9.78 10.36 -16.53
C GLU A 40 -9.29 10.93 -15.18
N CYS A 41 -9.66 12.17 -14.86
CA CYS A 41 -9.22 12.80 -13.61
C CYS A 41 -10.34 13.57 -12.94
N ALA A 42 -10.36 13.54 -11.61
CA ALA A 42 -11.13 14.44 -10.77
C ALA A 42 -10.43 15.80 -10.71
N ILE A 43 -11.13 16.86 -11.15
CA ILE A 43 -10.54 18.19 -11.32
C ILE A 43 -11.43 19.24 -10.65
N SER A 44 -10.82 20.10 -9.83
CA SER A 44 -11.50 21.27 -9.27
C SER A 44 -11.47 22.44 -10.24
N GLY A 45 -12.46 23.33 -10.13
CA GLY A 45 -12.40 24.62 -10.83
C GLY A 45 -11.15 25.43 -10.46
N GLY A 46 -10.82 26.40 -11.32
CA GLY A 46 -9.72 27.34 -11.05
C GLY A 46 -10.07 28.39 -9.99
N ASN A 47 -9.05 29.12 -9.53
CA ASN A 47 -9.15 30.30 -8.63
C ASN A 47 -9.66 30.03 -7.20
N VAL A 48 -9.53 28.81 -6.70
CA VAL A 48 -9.80 28.51 -5.28
C VAL A 48 -8.53 28.48 -4.45
N THR A 49 -8.66 28.81 -3.17
CA THR A 49 -7.53 28.78 -2.22
C THR A 49 -7.48 27.48 -1.42
N GLU A 50 -8.50 26.64 -1.51
CA GLU A 50 -8.59 25.34 -0.82
C GLU A 50 -9.33 24.35 -1.71
N VAL A 51 -8.87 23.11 -1.71
CA VAL A 51 -9.56 21.98 -2.34
C VAL A 51 -9.58 20.80 -1.39
N THR A 52 -10.67 20.05 -1.40
CA THR A 52 -10.80 18.79 -0.68
C THR A 52 -11.39 17.75 -1.59
N TRP A 53 -10.86 16.54 -1.54
CA TRP A 53 -11.46 15.35 -2.12
C TRP A 53 -11.45 14.24 -1.07
N TYR A 54 -12.47 13.40 -1.00
CA TYR A 54 -12.43 12.20 -0.18
C TYR A 54 -13.10 11.02 -0.85
N VAL A 55 -12.70 9.82 -0.41
CA VAL A 55 -13.35 8.54 -0.69
C VAL A 55 -13.84 7.93 0.62
N ASP A 56 -15.07 7.42 0.59
CA ASP A 56 -15.65 6.57 1.65
C ASP A 56 -15.43 5.11 1.29
N LEU A 57 -14.58 4.40 2.04
CA LEU A 57 -14.32 2.97 1.83
C LEU A 57 -15.48 2.06 2.30
N GLU A 58 -16.59 2.66 2.75
CA GLU A 58 -17.86 2.09 3.22
C GLU A 58 -17.78 1.32 4.54
N SER A 59 -16.61 0.78 4.88
CA SER A 59 -16.28 0.18 6.17
C SER A 59 -14.88 0.59 6.63
N ILE A 60 -14.57 0.36 7.90
CA ILE A 60 -13.23 0.56 8.43
C ILE A 60 -12.31 -0.51 7.84
N GLN A 61 -11.27 -0.08 7.12
CA GLN A 61 -10.28 -0.94 6.46
C GLN A 61 -8.94 -0.85 7.18
N SER A 62 -8.11 -1.90 7.05
CA SER A 62 -6.71 -1.89 7.53
C SER A 62 -5.77 -1.32 6.48
N ILE A 63 -5.93 -0.03 6.16
CA ILE A 63 -5.13 0.70 5.16
C ILE A 63 -3.64 0.53 5.43
N ASN A 64 -2.91 0.05 4.43
CA ASN A 64 -1.46 -0.09 4.45
C ASN A 64 -0.77 1.04 3.68
N SER A 65 -1.25 1.31 2.48
CA SER A 65 -0.70 2.35 1.62
C SER A 65 -1.79 3.10 0.85
N ILE A 66 -1.48 4.35 0.51
CA ILE A 66 -2.28 5.22 -0.34
C ILE A 66 -1.38 5.69 -1.48
N SER A 67 -1.82 5.51 -2.72
CA SER A 67 -1.15 6.01 -3.91
C SER A 67 -1.97 7.11 -4.56
N ILE A 68 -1.30 8.12 -5.11
CA ILE A 68 -1.91 9.23 -5.85
C ILE A 68 -1.23 9.33 -7.21
N MET A 69 -2.02 9.32 -8.28
CA MET A 69 -1.60 9.71 -9.63
C MET A 69 -2.16 11.08 -9.96
N TYR A 70 -1.29 12.04 -10.26
CA TYR A 70 -1.69 13.39 -10.65
C TYR A 70 -1.91 13.55 -12.16
N ARG A 71 -2.74 14.52 -12.53
CA ARG A 71 -2.86 15.04 -13.91
C ARG A 71 -1.53 15.58 -14.39
N THR A 72 -1.15 15.24 -15.63
CA THR A 72 0.10 15.66 -16.26
C THR A 72 -0.09 16.37 -17.60
N ASP A 73 -1.26 16.23 -18.23
CA ASP A 73 -1.53 16.68 -19.61
C ASP A 73 -0.54 16.17 -20.67
N GLY A 74 0.22 15.11 -20.34
CA GLY A 74 1.32 14.65 -21.19
C GLY A 74 2.47 15.65 -21.29
N GLU A 75 2.47 16.69 -20.47
CA GLU A 75 3.54 17.68 -20.41
C GLU A 75 4.78 17.11 -19.70
N HIS A 76 5.93 17.70 -19.98
CA HIS A 76 7.14 17.40 -19.26
C HIS A 76 7.02 17.91 -17.81
N TRP A 77 6.85 16.96 -16.87
CA TRP A 77 6.41 17.22 -15.49
C TRP A 77 7.17 18.35 -14.79
N GLN A 78 8.50 18.31 -14.75
CA GLN A 78 9.34 19.26 -14.00
C GLN A 78 9.31 20.70 -14.57
N THR A 79 8.93 20.86 -15.83
CA THR A 79 8.86 22.16 -16.50
C THR A 79 7.41 22.64 -16.68
N SER A 80 6.44 21.82 -16.31
CA SER A 80 5.02 22.15 -16.34
C SER A 80 4.61 22.99 -15.13
N GLN A 81 3.40 23.55 -15.19
CA GLN A 81 2.81 24.26 -14.06
C GLN A 81 2.25 23.32 -12.97
N PHE A 82 1.99 22.04 -13.28
CA PHE A 82 1.30 21.11 -12.40
C PHE A 82 1.97 20.88 -11.04
N PRO A 83 3.30 20.64 -10.94
CA PRO A 83 3.98 20.46 -9.66
C PRO A 83 3.64 21.55 -8.63
N SER A 84 3.67 22.82 -9.04
CA SER A 84 3.42 23.97 -8.17
C SER A 84 2.00 23.98 -7.58
N THR A 85 1.05 23.35 -8.26
CA THR A 85 -0.36 23.29 -7.83
C THR A 85 -0.61 22.20 -6.79
N PHE A 86 0.27 21.20 -6.70
CA PHE A 86 0.12 20.07 -5.78
C PHE A 86 0.97 20.20 -4.52
N LEU A 87 2.00 21.05 -4.50
CA LEU A 87 2.82 21.27 -3.30
C LEU A 87 1.97 21.65 -2.07
N GLY A 88 2.40 21.18 -0.90
CA GLY A 88 1.78 21.47 0.39
C GLY A 88 0.51 20.67 0.69
N PHE A 89 0.20 19.66 -0.13
CA PHE A 89 -0.97 18.83 0.09
C PHE A 89 -0.86 18.00 1.38
N SER A 90 -2.01 17.55 1.86
CA SER A 90 -2.11 16.66 3.01
C SER A 90 -3.05 15.51 2.69
N LEU A 91 -2.70 14.33 3.19
CA LEU A 91 -3.60 13.19 3.28
C LEU A 91 -4.09 13.05 4.72
N TYR A 92 -5.39 12.90 4.89
CA TYR A 92 -6.02 12.58 6.17
C TYR A 92 -6.76 11.26 6.08
N VAL A 93 -6.87 10.60 7.23
CA VAL A 93 -7.68 9.41 7.41
C VAL A 93 -8.63 9.59 8.60
N SER A 94 -9.82 8.98 8.55
CA SER A 94 -10.79 9.06 9.64
C SER A 94 -11.84 7.95 9.60
N ASN A 95 -12.59 7.78 10.69
CA ASN A 95 -13.74 6.87 10.75
C ASN A 95 -15.09 7.58 10.57
N THR A 96 -15.09 8.91 10.44
CA THR A 96 -16.30 9.74 10.28
C THR A 96 -16.04 10.85 9.28
N THR A 97 -17.11 11.52 8.82
CA THR A 97 -16.98 12.69 7.94
C THR A 97 -16.60 13.99 8.67
N ARG A 98 -16.49 13.97 10.01
CA ARG A 98 -16.21 15.18 10.80
C ARG A 98 -14.74 15.56 10.70
N ILE A 99 -14.47 16.82 10.34
CA ILE A 99 -13.11 17.36 10.19
C ILE A 99 -12.28 17.16 11.48
N LYS A 100 -12.87 17.33 12.66
CA LYS A 100 -12.18 17.16 13.96
C LYS A 100 -11.72 15.73 14.25
N ASP A 101 -12.29 14.73 13.57
CA ASP A 101 -11.93 13.32 13.74
C ASP A 101 -10.83 12.90 12.74
N ARG A 102 -10.39 13.82 11.86
CA ARG A 102 -9.32 13.55 10.89
C ARG A 102 -7.97 13.43 11.58
N VAL A 103 -7.27 12.36 11.25
CA VAL A 103 -5.89 12.12 11.65
C VAL A 103 -4.99 12.37 10.44
N LEU A 104 -3.92 13.13 10.63
CA LEU A 104 -2.94 13.40 9.58
C LEU A 104 -2.21 12.11 9.20
N TYR A 105 -2.40 11.69 7.95
CA TYR A 105 -1.71 10.54 7.40
C TYR A 105 -0.33 10.94 6.87
N TYR A 106 -0.30 11.98 6.02
CA TYR A 106 0.89 12.55 5.41
C TYR A 106 0.69 14.06 5.16
N HIS A 107 1.75 14.85 5.29
CA HIS A 107 1.79 16.25 4.88
C HIS A 107 3.03 16.46 4.01
N ASP A 108 2.86 17.10 2.85
CA ASP A 108 3.98 17.52 2.02
C ASP A 108 4.59 18.81 2.57
N ASP A 109 5.78 18.68 3.15
CA ASP A 109 6.65 19.79 3.52
C ASP A 109 8.06 19.69 2.91
N GLN A 110 8.34 18.66 2.11
CA GLN A 110 9.68 18.37 1.58
C GLN A 110 9.80 18.58 0.06
N TYR A 111 8.70 18.51 -0.69
CA TYR A 111 8.80 18.58 -2.14
C TYR A 111 8.97 20.02 -2.67
N THR A 112 9.59 20.09 -3.83
CA THR A 112 9.72 21.27 -4.68
C THR A 112 9.11 20.98 -6.04
N THR A 113 8.97 21.99 -6.90
CA THR A 113 8.48 21.80 -8.28
C THR A 113 9.35 20.86 -9.11
N LEU A 114 10.61 20.65 -8.73
CA LEU A 114 11.54 19.74 -9.40
C LEU A 114 11.55 18.33 -8.80
N SER A 115 11.08 18.15 -7.56
CA SER A 115 11.23 16.90 -6.81
C SER A 115 9.92 16.16 -6.50
N ILE A 116 8.76 16.83 -6.50
CA ILE A 116 7.49 16.10 -6.45
C ILE A 116 7.36 15.26 -7.72
N PRO A 117 7.12 13.94 -7.65
CA PRO A 117 6.80 13.12 -8.83
C PRO A 117 5.31 13.18 -9.21
N PRO A 118 4.93 12.80 -10.44
CA PRO A 118 3.53 12.75 -10.87
C PRO A 118 2.75 11.58 -10.26
N GLU A 119 3.43 10.67 -9.58
CA GLU A 119 2.84 9.55 -8.87
C GLU A 119 3.58 9.35 -7.54
N LEU A 120 2.81 9.18 -6.47
CA LEU A 120 3.29 9.08 -5.11
C LEU A 120 2.64 7.88 -4.42
N THR A 121 3.39 7.17 -3.58
CA THR A 121 2.85 6.11 -2.72
C THR A 121 3.31 6.32 -1.29
N PHE A 122 2.37 6.28 -0.34
CA PHE A 122 2.59 6.53 1.08
C PHE A 122 2.21 5.29 1.89
N THR A 123 3.21 4.59 2.41
CA THR A 123 3.00 3.39 3.24
C THR A 123 3.05 3.76 4.72
N LYS A 124 1.89 3.71 5.39
CA LYS A 124 1.75 3.98 6.82
C LYS A 124 0.51 3.23 7.34
N PRO A 125 0.70 2.04 7.92
CA PRO A 125 -0.43 1.20 8.31
C PRO A 125 -1.36 1.87 9.34
N VAL A 126 -2.66 1.99 9.04
CA VAL A 126 -3.69 2.65 9.87
C VAL A 126 -5.07 2.02 9.65
N GLN A 127 -5.96 2.09 10.65
CA GLN A 127 -7.36 1.73 10.47
C GLN A 127 -8.19 2.98 10.20
N ALA A 128 -8.91 2.99 9.08
CA ALA A 128 -9.77 4.10 8.72
C ALA A 128 -10.86 3.69 7.72
N ARG A 129 -11.95 4.47 7.68
CA ARG A 129 -13.01 4.35 6.66
C ARG A 129 -12.88 5.40 5.55
N TYR A 130 -12.43 6.60 5.86
CA TYR A 130 -12.32 7.69 4.90
C TYR A 130 -10.85 8.02 4.63
N VAL A 131 -10.52 8.26 3.37
CA VAL A 131 -9.26 8.88 2.94
C VAL A 131 -9.59 10.23 2.33
N THR A 132 -8.88 11.28 2.75
CA THR A 132 -9.11 12.65 2.29
C THR A 132 -7.82 13.27 1.76
N TYR A 133 -7.86 13.76 0.53
CA TYR A 133 -6.87 14.68 -0.01
C TYR A 133 -7.29 16.12 0.30
N TYR A 134 -6.35 16.92 0.77
CA TYR A 134 -6.57 18.33 1.07
C TYR A 134 -5.39 19.15 0.58
N ASN A 135 -5.65 20.29 -0.05
CA ASN A 135 -4.60 21.24 -0.40
C ASN A 135 -5.09 22.67 -0.20
N SER A 136 -4.23 23.55 0.30
CA SER A 136 -4.57 24.92 0.68
C SER A 136 -3.48 25.93 0.31
N ARG A 137 -3.89 27.17 0.11
CA ARG A 137 -3.06 28.36 -0.10
C ARG A 137 -3.21 29.40 1.00
N LYS A 138 -3.99 29.10 2.04
CA LYS A 138 -4.11 29.95 3.22
C LYS A 138 -2.80 29.99 4.02
N GLY A 139 -2.71 30.93 4.96
CA GLY A 139 -1.57 31.02 5.88
C GLY A 139 -0.25 31.41 5.19
N GLY A 140 -0.30 32.18 4.11
CA GLY A 140 0.89 32.64 3.36
C GLY A 140 1.44 31.63 2.36
N LEU A 141 0.80 30.46 2.21
CA LEU A 141 1.23 29.44 1.23
C LEU A 141 1.02 29.91 -0.22
N SER A 142 0.09 30.82 -0.50
CA SER A 142 -0.10 31.42 -1.84
C SER A 142 1.11 32.20 -2.35
N THR A 143 1.97 32.69 -1.45
CA THR A 143 3.19 33.46 -1.78
C THR A 143 4.47 32.69 -1.48
N LYS A 144 4.37 31.43 -1.05
CA LYS A 144 5.52 30.59 -0.75
C LYS A 144 6.27 30.26 -2.05
N PRO A 145 7.61 30.41 -2.11
CA PRO A 145 8.37 30.09 -3.32
C PRO A 145 8.06 28.69 -3.86
N GLY A 146 7.77 28.59 -5.15
CA GLY A 146 7.44 27.35 -5.85
C GLY A 146 5.97 26.93 -5.77
N TYR A 147 5.16 27.51 -4.90
CA TYR A 147 3.74 27.20 -4.78
C TYR A 147 2.94 28.04 -5.78
N SER A 148 1.92 27.46 -6.39
CA SER A 148 0.92 28.23 -7.14
C SER A 148 0.12 29.11 -6.20
N ALA A 149 -0.33 30.28 -6.67
CA ALA A 149 -1.21 31.17 -5.90
C ALA A 149 -2.59 30.52 -5.57
N THR A 150 -2.99 29.51 -6.33
CA THR A 150 -4.25 28.79 -6.19
C THR A 150 -4.01 27.31 -5.86
N ALA A 151 -4.95 26.70 -5.14
CA ALA A 151 -4.97 25.27 -4.92
C ALA A 151 -5.70 24.60 -6.09
N SER A 152 -5.25 23.41 -6.49
CA SER A 152 -5.88 22.63 -7.55
C SER A 152 -6.05 21.18 -7.12
N LEU A 153 -7.21 20.62 -7.45
CA LEU A 153 -7.44 19.19 -7.47
C LEU A 153 -7.19 18.71 -8.91
N GLY A 154 -6.31 17.73 -9.07
CA GLY A 154 -5.99 17.11 -10.35
C GLY A 154 -5.57 15.67 -10.11
N LEU A 155 -6.48 14.90 -9.53
CA LEU A 155 -6.26 13.51 -9.13
C LEU A 155 -6.81 12.60 -10.24
N CYS A 156 -5.93 11.90 -10.96
CA CYS A 156 -6.35 10.94 -11.96
C CYS A 156 -6.65 9.57 -11.38
N GLU A 157 -5.94 9.17 -10.32
CA GLU A 157 -6.31 8.00 -9.56
C GLU A 157 -5.79 8.13 -8.12
N VAL A 158 -6.58 7.64 -7.17
CA VAL A 158 -6.21 7.44 -5.78
C VAL A 158 -6.46 5.99 -5.44
N GLN A 159 -5.40 5.26 -5.16
CA GLN A 159 -5.47 3.85 -4.83
C GLN A 159 -5.24 3.65 -3.34
N VAL A 160 -6.05 2.82 -2.71
CA VAL A 160 -5.96 2.51 -1.29
C VAL A 160 -5.78 1.00 -1.15
N PHE A 161 -4.69 0.56 -0.55
CA PHE A 161 -4.38 -0.86 -0.42
C PHE A 161 -4.43 -1.30 1.04
N GLU A 162 -5.01 -2.47 1.28
CA GLU A 162 -5.10 -3.12 2.59
C GLU A 162 -3.99 -4.13 2.80
N ASN A 163 -3.53 -4.30 4.04
CA ASN A 163 -2.82 -5.51 4.45
C ASN A 163 -3.80 -6.45 5.19
N LEU A 164 -4.28 -7.47 4.49
CA LEU A 164 -5.26 -8.45 4.99
C LEU A 164 -4.73 -9.31 6.13
N ALA A 165 -3.41 -9.48 6.25
CA ALA A 165 -2.80 -10.25 7.33
C ALA A 165 -2.72 -9.47 8.64
N LYS A 166 -2.72 -8.14 8.58
CA LYS A 166 -2.44 -7.29 9.74
C LYS A 166 -3.43 -7.54 10.89
N PHE A 167 -2.88 -7.79 12.08
CA PHE A 167 -3.59 -8.13 13.32
C PHE A 167 -4.53 -9.34 13.22
N GLN A 168 -4.39 -10.18 12.19
CA GLN A 168 -5.13 -11.43 12.12
C GLN A 168 -4.60 -12.46 13.12
N HIS A 169 -5.42 -13.46 13.41
CA HIS A 169 -5.03 -14.59 14.24
C HIS A 169 -3.90 -15.38 13.59
N THR A 170 -2.86 -15.67 14.37
CA THR A 170 -1.69 -16.42 13.92
C THR A 170 -1.42 -17.64 14.80
N PHE A 171 -0.65 -18.58 14.26
CA PHE A 171 -0.15 -19.75 14.95
C PHE A 171 1.22 -20.12 14.39
N SER A 172 2.13 -20.57 15.24
CA SER A 172 3.42 -21.14 14.83
C SER A 172 3.66 -22.48 15.53
N SER A 173 4.36 -23.39 14.83
CA SER A 173 4.74 -24.69 15.36
C SER A 173 6.15 -25.08 14.89
N PRO A 174 7.08 -25.41 15.80
CA PRO A 174 6.95 -25.25 17.25
C PRO A 174 6.89 -23.75 17.62
N ALA A 175 6.14 -23.41 18.67
CA ALA A 175 6.21 -22.06 19.23
C ALA A 175 7.57 -21.88 19.91
N TYR A 176 8.36 -20.91 19.47
CA TYR A 176 9.48 -20.42 20.27
C TYR A 176 8.90 -19.79 21.55
N ASN A 177 9.65 -19.81 22.66
CA ASN A 177 9.21 -19.39 23.99
C ASN A 177 8.24 -18.18 24.01
N GLY A 178 7.37 -18.07 25.03
CA GLY A 178 6.20 -17.17 25.04
C GLY A 178 6.43 -15.66 24.81
N ILE A 179 7.67 -15.20 24.65
CA ILE A 179 8.06 -13.81 24.37
C ILE A 179 8.07 -13.50 22.86
N MET A 180 8.34 -14.50 22.00
CA MET A 180 8.34 -14.37 20.52
C MET A 180 7.21 -15.21 19.93
N ASN A 181 6.00 -14.66 19.95
CA ASN A 181 4.84 -15.30 19.35
C ASN A 181 4.67 -14.94 17.86
N SER A 182 3.88 -15.75 17.15
CA SER A 182 3.56 -15.59 15.73
C SER A 182 2.86 -14.28 15.36
N GLY A 183 2.27 -13.57 16.33
CA GLY A 183 1.56 -12.31 16.10
C GLY A 183 2.47 -11.18 15.65
N ARG A 184 3.78 -11.25 15.98
CA ARG A 184 4.78 -10.28 15.51
C ARG A 184 4.89 -10.21 13.99
N ALA A 185 4.67 -11.33 13.30
CA ALA A 185 4.74 -11.38 11.84
C ALA A 185 3.59 -10.65 11.15
N VAL A 186 2.59 -10.14 11.88
CA VAL A 186 1.44 -9.45 11.30
C VAL A 186 1.07 -8.19 12.09
N ASP A 187 2.00 -7.61 12.85
CA ASP A 187 1.72 -6.45 13.69
C ASP A 187 1.91 -5.11 12.95
N GLY A 188 2.42 -5.14 11.71
CA GLY A 188 2.69 -3.97 10.89
C GLY A 188 4.02 -3.29 11.23
N ARG A 189 4.85 -3.87 12.11
CA ARG A 189 6.15 -3.31 12.50
C ARG A 189 7.26 -3.96 11.70
N LYS A 190 7.63 -3.28 10.62
CA LYS A 190 8.83 -3.60 9.84
C LYS A 190 10.07 -3.09 10.60
N THR A 191 10.58 -3.88 11.55
CA THR A 191 11.85 -3.59 12.23
C THR A 191 13.04 -3.82 11.30
N ASP A 192 14.23 -3.33 11.70
CA ASP A 192 15.48 -3.42 10.93
C ASP A 192 15.69 -4.82 10.31
N LEU A 193 15.74 -4.84 8.97
CA LEU A 193 15.91 -6.03 8.14
C LEU A 193 17.40 -6.43 8.02
N SER A 194 18.28 -5.91 8.88
CA SER A 194 19.70 -6.18 8.86
C SER A 194 19.98 -7.67 9.10
N ALA A 195 20.23 -8.39 7.99
CA ALA A 195 20.72 -9.75 8.03
C ALA A 195 22.17 -9.71 8.54
N TYR A 196 22.40 -10.19 9.77
CA TYR A 196 23.75 -10.33 10.31
C TYR A 196 24.45 -11.53 9.65
N GLY A 197 25.09 -11.29 8.50
CA GLY A 197 25.88 -12.26 7.74
C GLY A 197 25.09 -13.36 7.01
N ASP A 198 25.81 -14.28 6.37
CA ASP A 198 25.27 -15.39 5.56
C ASP A 198 24.54 -16.49 6.36
N TYR A 199 24.51 -16.37 7.69
CA TYR A 199 23.93 -17.39 8.56
C TYR A 199 22.40 -17.45 8.46
N TYR A 200 21.72 -16.31 8.45
CA TYR A 200 20.26 -16.25 8.47
C TYR A 200 19.60 -16.72 7.15
N PRO A 201 20.09 -16.37 5.95
CA PRO A 201 19.50 -16.85 4.71
C PRO A 201 19.41 -18.39 4.61
N SER A 202 20.38 -19.12 5.18
CA SER A 202 20.40 -20.60 5.18
C SER A 202 19.18 -21.22 5.88
N ARG A 203 18.58 -20.51 6.84
CA ARG A 203 17.42 -20.97 7.63
C ARG A 203 16.12 -20.90 6.84
N PHE A 204 16.01 -19.95 5.91
CA PHE A 204 14.82 -19.77 5.09
C PHE A 204 14.82 -20.66 3.84
N LYS A 205 15.96 -21.25 3.43
CA LYS A 205 16.03 -22.07 2.21
C LYS A 205 15.07 -23.25 2.21
N GLY A 206 14.47 -23.50 1.05
CA GLY A 206 13.52 -24.60 0.82
C GLY A 206 12.09 -24.32 1.29
N PHE A 207 11.79 -23.10 1.77
CA PHE A 207 10.45 -22.77 2.26
C PHE A 207 9.40 -22.77 1.16
N SER A 208 8.14 -22.93 1.58
CA SER A 208 6.96 -22.87 0.72
C SER A 208 5.98 -21.84 1.29
N LEU A 209 5.32 -21.08 0.43
CA LEU A 209 4.11 -20.34 0.80
C LEU A 209 2.90 -21.02 0.20
N ILE A 210 1.92 -21.31 1.06
CA ILE A 210 0.77 -22.13 0.74
C ILE A 210 -0.50 -21.39 1.15
N ILE A 211 -1.50 -21.42 0.27
CA ILE A 211 -2.83 -20.86 0.54
C ILE A 211 -3.81 -22.02 0.74
N SER A 212 -4.47 -22.09 1.89
CA SER A 212 -5.36 -23.20 2.24
C SER A 212 -6.70 -22.73 2.80
N ASN A 213 -7.71 -23.59 2.73
CA ASN A 213 -8.98 -23.41 3.45
C ASN A 213 -8.99 -24.09 4.82
N THR A 214 -7.95 -24.87 5.13
CA THR A 214 -7.73 -25.55 6.42
C THR A 214 -6.39 -25.10 7.01
N THR A 215 -6.14 -25.48 8.27
CA THR A 215 -4.84 -25.25 8.92
C THR A 215 -3.76 -26.25 8.48
N ASN A 216 -4.11 -27.25 7.66
CA ASN A 216 -3.17 -28.24 7.15
C ASN A 216 -2.58 -27.75 5.82
N HIS A 217 -1.26 -27.60 5.79
CA HIS A 217 -0.52 -27.17 4.60
C HIS A 217 -0.66 -28.13 3.42
N ARG A 218 -0.94 -29.41 3.66
CA ARG A 218 -1.09 -30.42 2.59
C ARG A 218 -2.39 -30.29 1.80
N ASP A 219 -3.38 -29.58 2.34
CA ASP A 219 -4.68 -29.37 1.68
C ASP A 219 -4.67 -28.11 0.80
N GLY A 220 -3.58 -27.33 0.85
CA GLY A 220 -3.49 -26.02 0.22
C GLY A 220 -2.84 -26.04 -1.16
N VAL A 221 -2.90 -24.89 -1.81
CA VAL A 221 -2.20 -24.60 -3.07
C VAL A 221 -0.86 -23.95 -2.76
N THR A 222 0.24 -24.57 -3.20
CA THR A 222 1.58 -24.00 -3.08
C THR A 222 1.76 -22.87 -4.09
N CYS A 223 1.75 -21.64 -3.59
CA CYS A 223 1.99 -20.42 -4.38
C CYS A 223 3.46 -20.21 -4.71
N TYR A 224 4.34 -20.62 -3.81
CA TYR A 224 5.77 -20.48 -3.95
C TYR A 224 6.48 -21.64 -3.27
N LYS A 225 7.54 -22.13 -3.91
CA LYS A 225 8.50 -23.06 -3.33
C LYS A 225 9.89 -22.54 -3.68
N ASP A 226 10.70 -22.26 -2.67
CA ASP A 226 12.12 -22.05 -2.90
C ASP A 226 12.75 -23.40 -3.30
N VAL A 227 13.25 -23.45 -4.54
CA VAL A 227 13.90 -24.63 -5.14
C VAL A 227 15.38 -24.36 -5.45
N SER A 228 15.91 -23.22 -5.01
CA SER A 228 17.17 -22.70 -5.55
C SER A 228 18.39 -23.09 -4.72
N ASP A 229 18.94 -24.27 -5.04
CA ASP A 229 20.26 -24.71 -4.52
C ASP A 229 21.41 -23.79 -4.97
N ALA A 230 21.22 -23.05 -6.07
CA ALA A 230 22.21 -22.13 -6.65
C ALA A 230 22.15 -20.69 -6.12
N LYS A 231 21.13 -20.31 -5.33
CA LYS A 231 21.08 -18.96 -4.75
C LYS A 231 22.09 -18.86 -3.61
N THR A 232 23.01 -17.90 -3.73
CA THR A 232 23.94 -17.55 -2.66
C THR A 232 23.20 -16.97 -1.44
N SER A 233 22.03 -16.33 -1.64
CA SER A 233 21.20 -15.78 -0.55
C SER A 233 19.70 -15.68 -0.89
N ILE A 234 18.87 -15.59 0.15
CA ILE A 234 17.45 -15.24 0.07
C ILE A 234 17.31 -13.75 0.37
N PRO A 235 16.60 -12.96 -0.46
CA PRO A 235 16.38 -11.54 -0.18
C PRO A 235 15.63 -11.33 1.15
N PRO A 236 15.95 -10.27 1.91
CA PRO A 236 15.27 -9.98 3.18
C PRO A 236 13.78 -9.58 3.01
N VAL A 237 13.39 -9.15 1.81
CA VAL A 237 12.01 -8.87 1.43
C VAL A 237 11.72 -9.57 0.12
N MET A 238 10.59 -10.26 0.03
CA MET A 238 10.16 -10.99 -1.16
C MET A 238 8.70 -10.72 -1.45
N ASP A 239 8.42 -10.28 -2.67
CA ASP A 239 7.06 -10.17 -3.20
C ASP A 239 6.71 -11.44 -3.96
N ILE A 240 5.67 -12.14 -3.52
CA ILE A 240 5.24 -13.41 -4.10
C ILE A 240 3.83 -13.24 -4.64
N MET A 241 3.71 -13.34 -5.96
CA MET A 241 2.44 -13.20 -6.67
C MET A 241 1.66 -14.52 -6.60
N CYS A 242 0.48 -14.50 -5.98
CA CYS A 242 -0.41 -15.64 -5.97
C CYS A 242 -1.88 -15.22 -6.02
N SER A 243 -2.64 -15.86 -6.90
CA SER A 243 -4.05 -15.54 -7.14
C SER A 243 -4.93 -16.74 -6.81
N VAL A 244 -5.03 -17.06 -5.52
CA VAL A 244 -5.78 -18.21 -4.99
C VAL A 244 -6.78 -17.74 -3.93
N VAL A 245 -7.99 -18.29 -3.95
CA VAL A 245 -8.97 -18.08 -2.89
C VAL A 245 -8.66 -19.06 -1.75
N GLY A 246 -8.38 -18.53 -0.56
CA GLY A 246 -8.17 -19.32 0.64
C GLY A 246 -8.43 -18.53 1.92
N ARG A 247 -8.37 -19.24 3.05
CA ARG A 247 -8.57 -18.68 4.39
C ARG A 247 -7.26 -18.51 5.16
N TYR A 248 -6.27 -19.34 4.89
CA TYR A 248 -5.00 -19.39 5.60
C TYR A 248 -3.85 -19.15 4.63
N VAL A 249 -2.91 -18.28 5.04
CA VAL A 249 -1.59 -18.17 4.44
C VAL A 249 -0.61 -18.91 5.35
N ILE A 250 0.06 -19.91 4.79
CA ILE A 250 0.92 -20.81 5.55
C ILE A 250 2.34 -20.71 4.99
N TYR A 251 3.26 -20.23 5.83
CA TYR A 251 4.69 -20.44 5.63
C TYR A 251 5.05 -21.84 6.14
N TYR A 252 5.56 -22.67 5.24
CA TYR A 252 5.97 -24.03 5.56
C TYR A 252 7.43 -24.23 5.20
N ASN A 253 8.23 -24.63 6.18
CA ASN A 253 9.62 -24.92 5.98
C ASN A 253 9.94 -26.24 6.66
N GLU A 254 10.63 -27.12 5.95
CA GLU A 254 10.92 -28.47 6.42
C GLU A 254 12.39 -28.80 6.18
N ARG A 255 12.89 -29.76 6.97
CA ARG A 255 14.18 -30.40 6.74
C ARG A 255 13.93 -31.89 6.63
N ILE A 256 13.87 -32.38 5.39
CA ILE A 256 14.07 -33.80 5.14
C ILE A 256 15.58 -34.10 5.19
N PRO A 257 16.00 -35.33 5.54
CA PRO A 257 17.43 -35.70 5.66
C PRO A 257 18.27 -35.35 4.41
N GLU A 258 17.65 -35.36 3.24
CA GLU A 258 18.24 -34.98 1.95
C GLU A 258 18.57 -33.48 1.84
N TYR A 259 17.82 -32.61 2.54
CA TYR A 259 18.08 -31.16 2.61
C TYR A 259 19.00 -30.78 3.76
N GLY A 260 18.93 -31.49 4.90
CA GLY A 260 19.80 -31.22 6.07
C GLY A 260 21.30 -31.43 5.79
N SER A 261 21.63 -32.16 4.72
CA SER A 261 23.01 -32.37 4.24
C SER A 261 23.37 -31.53 3.00
N ARG A 262 22.45 -30.71 2.46
CA ARG A 262 22.74 -29.86 1.30
C ARG A 262 23.61 -28.65 1.68
N PRO A 263 24.67 -28.36 0.93
CA PRO A 263 25.48 -27.16 1.14
C PRO A 263 24.63 -25.88 1.13
N GLY A 264 24.75 -25.07 2.19
CA GLY A 264 24.07 -23.77 2.32
C GLY A 264 22.65 -23.81 2.91
N TYR A 265 22.14 -24.99 3.30
CA TYR A 265 20.92 -25.12 4.10
C TYR A 265 21.30 -25.24 5.58
N SER A 266 20.46 -24.66 6.46
CA SER A 266 20.56 -24.94 7.90
C SER A 266 20.07 -26.37 8.21
N PRO A 267 20.68 -27.10 9.17
CA PRO A 267 20.25 -28.45 9.52
C PRO A 267 18.85 -28.50 10.16
N GLU A 268 18.39 -27.41 10.79
CA GLU A 268 17.02 -27.30 11.33
C GLU A 268 16.11 -26.39 10.46
N ALA A 269 14.80 -26.62 10.56
CA ALA A 269 13.78 -25.78 9.95
C ALA A 269 13.44 -24.61 10.88
N PHE A 270 13.35 -23.41 10.32
CA PHE A 270 13.00 -22.20 11.03
C PHE A 270 11.84 -21.48 10.34
N ALA A 271 11.04 -20.78 11.13
CA ALA A 271 9.99 -19.87 10.68
C ALA A 271 10.13 -18.54 11.44
N GLU A 272 11.14 -17.75 11.05
CA GLU A 272 11.54 -16.49 11.70
C GLU A 272 11.10 -15.29 10.85
N LEU A 273 9.79 -15.14 10.68
CA LEU A 273 9.22 -14.07 9.85
C LEU A 273 9.11 -12.77 10.63
N CYS A 274 9.65 -11.69 10.08
CA CYS A 274 9.55 -10.35 10.66
C CYS A 274 8.20 -9.70 10.38
N GLU A 275 7.72 -9.77 9.13
CA GLU A 275 6.43 -9.23 8.71
C GLU A 275 5.92 -10.04 7.51
N VAL A 276 4.61 -10.28 7.47
CA VAL A 276 3.88 -10.91 6.37
C VAL A 276 2.74 -9.98 6.01
N GLU A 277 2.78 -9.50 4.78
CA GLU A 277 1.72 -8.68 4.21
C GLU A 277 0.96 -9.48 3.17
N VAL A 278 -0.37 -9.44 3.22
CA VAL A 278 -1.23 -10.14 2.28
C VAL A 278 -2.13 -9.12 1.61
N TYR A 279 -2.03 -9.02 0.28
CA TYR A 279 -2.79 -8.08 -0.53
C TYR A 279 -3.78 -8.84 -1.40
N GLY A 280 -5.04 -8.42 -1.38
CA GLY A 280 -6.10 -9.09 -2.13
C GLY A 280 -7.48 -8.53 -1.80
N LYS A 281 -8.52 -9.24 -2.22
CA LYS A 281 -9.92 -8.86 -1.98
C LYS A 281 -10.61 -9.88 -1.08
N HIS A 282 -11.40 -9.40 -0.12
CA HIS A 282 -12.37 -10.25 0.57
C HIS A 282 -13.39 -10.81 -0.43
N LYS A 283 -13.65 -12.11 -0.36
CA LYS A 283 -14.77 -12.71 -1.10
C LYS A 283 -16.07 -12.17 -0.52
N SER A 284 -16.84 -11.42 -1.31
CA SER A 284 -18.18 -11.00 -0.92
C SER A 284 -19.06 -12.23 -0.73
N LEU A 285 -19.69 -12.33 0.44
CA LEU A 285 -20.77 -13.28 0.67
C LEU A 285 -22.01 -12.66 0.03
N ASN A 286 -22.46 -13.23 -1.09
CA ASN A 286 -23.77 -12.90 -1.67
C ASN A 286 -24.88 -13.53 -0.82
#